data_AF-A0A924KQ30-F1
#
_entry.id   AF-A0A924KQ30-F1
#
_cell.length_a   1.000
_cell.length_b   1.000
_cell.length_c   1.000
_cell.angle_alpha   90.00
_cell.angle_beta   90.00
_cell.angle_gamma   90.00
#
_symmetry.space_group_name_H-M   'P 1'
#
loop_
_entity.id
_entity.type
_entity.pdbx_description
1 polymer ?
#
loop_
_entity_poly.entity_id
_entity_poly.type
_entity_poly.pdbx_seq_one_letter_code
_entity_poly.pdbx_strand_id
1 'polypeptide(L)'
;MSVRTHLNRAKYPLLAWIAQLFLWLVPLLCAWWWLGGAELFLRGLRVLANSLFPMLFSQGVIEILRETDQSWKVRTGLAIVASVPPQSSIIFIEHKTLLRMVTGYPLFWALVLASYGPRTKRLIWGTILLSGVSLMAIASYLWAMIPVLVNHEPSSMLNLVPPNYQVSGKSYPSWIAHLSSFAHFLAILIIPFMSPVLMWIAVSPGALKRLMVSLRHKALRVT
;
A
#
# COMPACT_ATOMS: atom_id res chain seq x y z
N MET A 1 -47.60 -5.16 -35.70
CA MET A 1 -46.49 -4.18 -35.67
C MET A 1 -45.53 -4.57 -34.56
N SER A 2 -44.33 -5.01 -34.96
CA SER A 2 -43.09 -5.26 -34.21
C SER A 2 -43.11 -5.42 -32.67
N VAL A 3 -43.33 -6.65 -32.19
CA VAL A 3 -42.79 -7.15 -30.91
C VAL A 3 -41.57 -8.01 -31.25
N ARG A 4 -40.41 -7.38 -31.45
CA ARG A 4 -39.17 -8.08 -31.83
C ARG A 4 -37.92 -7.45 -31.20
N THR A 5 -37.94 -7.24 -29.88
CA THR A 5 -36.78 -6.72 -29.14
C THR A 5 -36.34 -7.58 -27.95
N HIS A 6 -36.97 -8.74 -27.70
CA HIS A 6 -36.64 -9.57 -26.53
C HIS A 6 -35.76 -10.81 -26.79
N LEU A 7 -35.42 -11.13 -28.05
CA LEU A 7 -34.80 -12.43 -28.39
C LEU A 7 -33.28 -12.45 -28.55
N ASN A 8 -32.55 -11.41 -28.18
CA ASN A 8 -31.07 -11.41 -28.26
C ASN A 8 -30.32 -11.56 -26.93
N ARG A 9 -31.00 -11.74 -25.79
CA ARG A 9 -30.33 -12.05 -24.50
C ARG A 9 -30.03 -13.54 -24.29
N ALA A 10 -30.48 -14.43 -25.17
CA ALA A 10 -30.56 -15.88 -24.89
C ALA A 10 -29.46 -16.75 -25.52
N LYS A 11 -28.30 -16.21 -25.93
CA LYS A 11 -27.22 -17.07 -26.47
C LYS A 11 -26.19 -17.54 -25.47
N TYR A 12 -26.06 -16.90 -24.30
CA TYR A 12 -25.10 -17.33 -23.28
C TYR A 12 -25.59 -17.08 -21.84
N PRO A 13 -26.71 -17.70 -21.40
CA PRO A 13 -27.24 -17.51 -20.04
C PRO A 13 -26.19 -17.86 -18.97
N LEU A 14 -25.39 -18.88 -19.21
CA LEU A 14 -24.32 -19.33 -18.32
C LEU A 14 -23.17 -18.32 -18.23
N LEU A 15 -22.85 -17.63 -19.33
CA LEU A 15 -21.76 -16.65 -19.41
C LEU A 15 -22.18 -15.31 -18.78
N ALA A 16 -23.44 -14.93 -18.94
CA ALA A 16 -24.06 -13.81 -18.22
C ALA A 16 -24.10 -14.08 -16.71
N TRP A 17 -24.47 -15.29 -16.31
CA TRP A 17 -24.51 -15.70 -14.90
C TRP A 17 -23.11 -15.72 -14.26
N ILE A 18 -22.10 -16.26 -14.94
CA ILE A 18 -20.69 -16.21 -14.50
C ILE A 18 -20.20 -14.76 -14.38
N ALA A 19 -20.49 -13.91 -15.38
CA ALA A 19 -20.10 -12.50 -15.32
C ALA A 19 -20.74 -11.77 -14.12
N GLN A 20 -22.01 -12.07 -13.84
CA GLN A 20 -22.73 -11.52 -12.70
C GLN A 20 -22.14 -12.01 -11.37
N LEU A 21 -21.76 -13.29 -11.29
CA LEU A 21 -21.09 -13.87 -10.12
C LEU A 21 -19.72 -13.24 -9.85
N PHE A 22 -18.93 -12.96 -10.90
CA PHE A 22 -17.68 -12.18 -10.78
C PHE A 22 -17.94 -10.75 -10.31
N LEU A 23 -19.01 -10.12 -10.77
CA LEU A 23 -19.39 -8.77 -10.38
C LEU A 23 -19.78 -8.69 -8.90
N TRP A 24 -20.39 -9.74 -8.36
CA TRP A 24 -20.67 -9.89 -6.92
C TRP A 24 -19.43 -10.29 -6.10
N LEU A 25 -18.44 -10.93 -6.70
CA LEU A 25 -17.21 -11.32 -6.01
C LEU A 25 -16.35 -10.11 -5.61
N VAL A 26 -16.34 -9.05 -6.43
CA VAL A 26 -15.60 -7.81 -6.16
C VAL A 26 -16.05 -7.12 -4.88
N PRO A 27 -17.34 -6.78 -4.66
CA PRO A 27 -17.79 -6.18 -3.41
C PRO A 27 -17.62 -7.13 -2.22
N LEU A 28 -17.72 -8.46 -2.43
CA LEU A 28 -17.45 -9.44 -1.36
C LEU A 28 -15.97 -9.44 -0.94
N LEU A 29 -15.04 -9.35 -1.90
CA LEU A 29 -13.60 -9.22 -1.65
C LEU A 29 -13.27 -7.90 -0.97
N CYS A 30 -13.88 -6.80 -1.40
CA CYS A 30 -13.75 -5.51 -0.71
C CYS A 30 -14.30 -5.61 0.72
N ALA A 31 -15.49 -6.19 0.92
CA ALA A 31 -16.07 -6.38 2.25
C ALA A 31 -15.16 -7.25 3.13
N TRP A 32 -14.65 -8.37 2.61
CA TRP A 32 -13.69 -9.23 3.31
C TRP A 32 -12.40 -8.48 3.70
N TRP A 33 -11.89 -7.63 2.80
CA TRP A 33 -10.71 -6.81 3.06
C TRP A 33 -10.94 -5.89 4.27
N TRP A 34 -12.10 -5.23 4.32
CA TRP A 34 -12.48 -4.32 5.40
C TRP A 34 -12.91 -5.02 6.69
N LEU A 35 -13.42 -6.26 6.62
CA LEU A 35 -13.85 -7.05 7.79
C LEU A 35 -12.70 -7.73 8.54
N GLY A 36 -11.47 -7.65 8.04
CA GLY A 36 -10.28 -8.21 8.72
C GLY A 36 -9.20 -8.76 7.79
N GLY A 37 -9.41 -8.80 6.48
CA GLY A 37 -8.37 -9.19 5.52
C GLY A 37 -7.13 -8.29 5.59
N ALA A 38 -7.33 -6.97 5.76
CA ALA A 38 -6.23 -6.02 5.92
C ALA A 38 -5.38 -6.31 7.17
N GLU A 39 -6.00 -6.73 8.28
CA GLU A 39 -5.31 -7.05 9.53
C GLU A 39 -4.36 -8.24 9.39
N LEU A 40 -4.84 -9.32 8.75
CA LEU A 40 -4.01 -10.49 8.47
C LEU A 40 -2.82 -10.10 7.60
N PHE A 41 -3.06 -9.23 6.63
CA PHE A 41 -2.02 -8.76 5.73
C PHE A 41 -0.98 -7.89 6.45
N LEU A 42 -1.43 -6.97 7.29
CA LEU A 42 -0.56 -6.14 8.13
C LEU A 42 0.25 -6.99 9.11
N ARG A 43 -0.31 -8.05 9.69
CA ARG A 43 0.46 -9.00 10.52
C ARG A 43 1.61 -9.62 9.73
N GLY A 44 1.36 -10.06 8.50
CA GLY A 44 2.38 -10.60 7.61
C GLY A 44 3.45 -9.56 7.25
N LEU A 45 3.03 -8.36 6.86
CA LEU A 45 3.94 -7.24 6.58
C LEU A 45 4.79 -6.88 7.78
N ARG A 46 4.24 -6.90 9.00
CA ARG A 46 4.99 -6.61 10.22
C ARG A 46 6.12 -7.60 10.42
N VAL A 47 5.87 -8.89 10.22
CA VAL A 47 6.92 -9.93 10.33
C VAL A 47 8.04 -9.64 9.33
N LEU A 48 7.69 -9.36 8.06
CA LEU A 48 8.66 -9.02 7.03
C LEU A 48 9.44 -7.73 7.39
N ALA A 49 8.74 -6.69 7.83
CA ALA A 49 9.34 -5.42 8.23
C ALA A 49 10.29 -5.59 9.41
N ASN A 50 9.91 -6.39 10.41
CA ASN A 50 10.75 -6.66 11.57
C ASN A 50 12.02 -7.45 11.21
N SER A 51 11.98 -8.26 10.15
CA SER A 51 13.16 -8.95 9.63
C SER A 51 14.04 -8.07 8.73
N LEU A 52 13.43 -7.22 7.90
CA LEU A 52 14.13 -6.47 6.86
C LEU A 52 14.65 -5.11 7.35
N PHE A 53 13.88 -4.39 8.15
CA PHE A 53 14.20 -3.00 8.50
C PHE A 53 15.43 -2.86 9.40
N PRO A 54 15.72 -3.75 10.36
CA PRO A 54 16.98 -3.69 11.10
C PRO A 54 18.22 -3.80 10.20
N MET A 55 18.11 -4.49 9.05
CA MET A 55 19.20 -4.59 8.07
C MET A 55 19.32 -3.33 7.20
N LEU A 56 18.19 -2.68 6.89
CA LEU A 56 18.16 -1.48 6.04
C LEU A 56 18.46 -0.18 6.81
N PHE A 57 18.12 -0.15 8.10
CA PHE A 57 18.29 1.02 8.98
C PHE A 57 19.28 0.69 10.09
N SER A 58 20.58 0.72 9.78
CA SER A 58 21.69 0.33 10.67
C SER A 58 21.70 1.01 12.04
N GLN A 59 21.02 2.15 12.20
CA GLN A 59 20.92 2.90 13.46
C GLN A 59 19.46 3.21 13.87
N GLY A 60 18.48 2.84 13.05
CA GLY A 60 17.14 3.43 13.10
C GLY A 60 16.04 2.53 13.64
N VAL A 61 16.09 1.22 13.43
CA VAL A 61 14.99 0.31 13.78
C VAL A 61 15.54 -0.95 14.45
N ILE A 62 15.17 -1.15 15.72
CA ILE A 62 15.50 -2.36 16.48
C ILE A 62 14.40 -3.40 16.33
N GLU A 63 13.15 -3.00 16.60
CA GLU A 63 12.00 -3.90 16.60
C GLU A 63 10.70 -3.17 16.27
N ILE A 64 9.74 -3.93 15.75
CA ILE A 64 8.40 -3.47 15.41
C ILE A 64 7.39 -4.32 16.18
N LEU A 65 6.77 -3.72 17.19
CA LEU A 65 5.76 -4.32 18.03
C LEU A 65 4.36 -3.87 17.58
N ARG A 66 3.34 -4.69 17.87
CA ARG A 66 1.93 -4.32 17.64
C ARG A 66 1.35 -3.86 18.97
N GLU A 67 0.70 -2.71 18.95
CA GLU A 67 -0.06 -2.18 20.08
C GLU A 67 -1.50 -2.74 20.10
N THR A 68 -2.22 -2.48 21.19
CA THR A 68 -3.59 -2.97 21.40
C THR A 68 -4.58 -2.44 20.35
N ASP A 69 -4.31 -1.25 19.82
CA ASP A 69 -5.13 -0.51 18.85
C ASP A 69 -4.80 -0.82 17.37
N GLN A 70 -4.00 -1.86 17.11
CA GLN A 70 -3.50 -2.21 15.76
C GLN A 70 -2.43 -1.27 15.19
N SER A 71 -2.01 -0.25 15.93
CA SER A 71 -0.86 0.56 15.55
C SER A 71 0.44 -0.25 15.69
N TRP A 72 1.46 0.21 14.99
CA TRP A 72 2.81 -0.34 15.14
C TRP A 72 3.66 0.59 15.98
N LYS A 73 4.31 0.00 16.97
CA LYS A 73 5.28 0.64 17.83
C LYS A 73 6.68 0.22 17.37
N VAL A 74 7.41 1.17 16.80
CA VAL A 74 8.75 0.94 16.27
C VAL A 74 9.76 1.47 17.28
N ARG A 75 10.50 0.54 17.89
CA ARG A 75 11.62 0.89 18.77
C ARG A 75 12.85 1.17 17.91
N THR A 76 13.47 2.31 18.14
CA THR A 76 14.64 2.77 17.38
C THR A 76 15.94 2.56 18.15
N GLY A 77 17.07 2.61 17.44
CA GLY A 77 18.41 2.61 18.04
C GLY A 77 18.81 3.94 18.70
N LEU A 78 17.98 4.97 18.58
CA LEU A 78 18.27 6.31 19.08
C LEU A 78 17.97 6.37 20.58
N ALA A 79 18.97 6.72 21.40
CA ALA A 79 18.83 6.82 22.85
C ALA A 79 18.30 8.19 23.26
N ILE A 80 17.44 8.25 24.27
CA ILE A 80 16.91 9.51 24.79
C ILE A 80 17.97 10.15 25.71
N VAL A 81 18.36 11.40 25.41
CA VAL A 81 19.55 12.07 26.01
C VAL A 81 19.44 12.26 27.53
N ALA A 82 18.23 12.31 28.08
CA ALA A 82 17.98 12.58 29.50
C ALA A 82 17.23 11.46 30.24
N SER A 83 17.14 10.25 29.68
CA SER A 83 16.46 9.12 30.33
C SER A 83 17.41 8.32 31.22
N VAL A 84 17.07 8.12 32.50
CA VAL A 84 17.73 7.17 33.40
C VAL A 84 16.65 6.21 33.93
N PRO A 85 16.72 4.90 33.62
CA PRO A 85 17.71 4.21 32.77
C PRO A 85 17.62 4.63 31.29
N PRO A 86 18.65 4.33 30.45
CA PRO A 86 18.64 4.65 29.02
C PRO A 86 17.42 4.03 28.32
N GLN A 87 16.60 4.88 27.71
CA GLN A 87 15.43 4.48 26.94
C GLN A 87 15.66 4.72 25.46
N SER A 88 15.14 3.81 24.63
CA SER A 88 15.11 3.95 23.18
C SER A 88 13.94 4.81 22.75
N SER A 89 14.14 5.62 21.71
CA SER A 89 13.05 6.39 21.14
C SER A 89 12.06 5.49 20.40
N ILE A 90 10.79 5.88 20.43
CA ILE A 90 9.68 5.11 19.89
C ILE A 90 8.98 5.94 18.82
N ILE A 91 8.81 5.34 17.64
CA ILE A 91 7.97 5.86 16.57
C ILE A 91 6.66 5.08 16.56
N PHE A 92 5.54 5.79 16.60
CA PHE A 92 4.21 5.19 16.43
C PHE A 92 3.73 5.35 14.99
N ILE A 93 3.30 4.25 14.40
CA ILE A 93 2.62 4.23 13.09
C ILE A 93 1.15 3.90 13.35
N GLU A 94 0.30 4.91 13.23
CA GLU A 94 -1.14 4.75 13.42
C GLU A 94 -1.72 3.68 12.49
N HIS A 95 -2.72 2.95 12.98
CA HIS A 95 -3.41 1.93 12.20
C HIS A 95 -3.97 2.48 10.88
N LYS A 96 -4.54 3.70 10.89
CA LYS A 96 -5.07 4.33 9.67
C LYS A 96 -3.99 4.50 8.58
N THR A 97 -2.76 4.81 9.00
CA THR A 97 -1.64 5.05 8.09
C THR A 97 -1.18 3.73 7.49
N LEU A 98 -1.11 2.67 8.30
CA LEU A 98 -0.82 1.32 7.84
C LEU A 98 -1.87 0.84 6.82
N LEU A 99 -3.16 1.06 7.10
CA LEU A 99 -4.24 0.71 6.17
C LEU A 99 -4.10 1.42 4.83
N ARG A 100 -3.75 2.71 4.81
CA ARG A 100 -3.49 3.47 3.57
C ARG A 100 -2.36 2.88 2.73
N MET A 101 -1.34 2.30 3.36
CA MET A 101 -0.23 1.67 2.64
C MET A 101 -0.63 0.34 1.98
N VAL A 102 -1.69 -0.31 2.48
CA VAL A 102 -2.20 -1.59 1.96
C VAL A 102 -3.53 -1.46 1.20
N THR A 103 -4.08 -0.26 1.00
CA THR A 103 -5.35 -0.11 0.25
C THR A 103 -5.23 -0.47 -1.23
N GLY A 104 -4.03 -0.57 -1.78
CA GLY A 104 -3.80 -0.95 -3.18
C GLY A 104 -4.13 -2.41 -3.50
N TYR A 105 -4.10 -3.32 -2.51
CA TYR A 105 -4.34 -4.75 -2.71
C TYR A 105 -5.73 -5.08 -3.27
N PRO A 106 -6.85 -4.63 -2.67
CA PRO A 106 -8.17 -4.95 -3.20
C PRO A 106 -8.34 -4.45 -4.64
N LEU A 107 -7.77 -3.28 -4.98
CA LEU A 107 -7.79 -2.74 -6.33
C LEU A 107 -7.02 -3.64 -7.31
N PHE A 108 -5.79 -4.05 -6.95
CA PHE A 108 -5.00 -4.96 -7.77
C PHE A 108 -5.69 -6.32 -7.97
N TRP A 109 -6.22 -6.92 -6.89
CA TRP A 109 -6.93 -8.19 -6.99
C TRP A 109 -8.16 -8.09 -7.88
N ALA A 110 -8.93 -7.02 -7.77
CA ALA A 110 -10.07 -6.76 -8.65
C ALA A 110 -9.63 -6.68 -10.12
N LEU A 111 -8.55 -5.97 -10.43
CA LEU A 111 -8.02 -5.84 -11.80
C LEU A 111 -7.55 -7.19 -12.37
N VAL A 112 -6.84 -7.99 -11.58
CA VAL A 112 -6.38 -9.32 -12.01
C VAL A 112 -7.54 -10.30 -12.19
N LEU A 113 -8.54 -10.26 -11.30
CA LEU A 113 -9.74 -11.09 -11.42
C LEU A 113 -10.59 -10.72 -12.62
N ALA A 114 -10.68 -9.43 -12.95
CA ALA A 114 -11.34 -8.95 -14.16
C ALA A 114 -10.59 -9.34 -15.45
N SER A 115 -9.31 -9.70 -15.35
CA SER A 115 -8.49 -10.05 -16.50
C SER A 115 -8.70 -11.50 -16.95
N TYR A 116 -8.51 -11.71 -18.26
CA TYR A 116 -8.60 -13.02 -18.89
C TYR A 116 -7.27 -13.79 -18.82
N GLY A 117 -7.33 -15.12 -18.72
CA GLY A 117 -6.18 -16.03 -18.72
C GLY A 117 -5.79 -16.55 -17.33
N PRO A 118 -4.62 -17.21 -17.19
CA PRO A 118 -4.19 -17.81 -15.92
C PRO A 118 -3.96 -16.74 -14.86
N ARG A 119 -4.73 -16.80 -13.76
CA ARG A 119 -4.78 -15.74 -12.73
C ARG A 119 -3.85 -16.01 -11.55
N THR A 120 -3.67 -17.27 -11.16
CA THR A 120 -2.95 -17.65 -9.93
C THR A 120 -1.53 -17.12 -9.89
N LYS A 121 -0.73 -17.33 -10.94
CA LYS A 121 0.66 -16.82 -11.01
C LYS A 121 0.72 -15.29 -10.94
N ARG A 122 -0.20 -14.60 -11.62
CA ARG A 122 -0.27 -13.12 -11.62
C ARG A 122 -0.67 -12.56 -10.26
N LEU A 123 -1.63 -13.20 -9.59
CA LEU A 123 -2.04 -12.86 -8.22
C LEU A 123 -0.86 -13.04 -7.27
N ILE A 124 -0.16 -14.18 -7.30
CA ILE A 124 0.99 -14.44 -6.42
C ILE A 124 2.09 -13.39 -6.66
N TRP A 125 2.56 -13.24 -7.90
CA TRP A 125 3.66 -12.32 -8.21
C TRP A 125 3.30 -10.86 -7.94
N GLY A 126 2.12 -10.41 -8.34
CA GLY A 126 1.73 -9.03 -8.07
C GLY A 126 1.44 -8.75 -6.60
N THR A 127 0.96 -9.74 -5.83
CA THR A 127 0.84 -9.60 -4.37
C THR A 127 2.22 -9.48 -3.72
N ILE A 128 3.20 -10.27 -4.15
CA ILE A 128 4.61 -10.16 -3.68
C ILE A 128 5.18 -8.78 -4.00
N LEU A 129 5.00 -8.30 -5.23
CA LEU A 129 5.47 -6.97 -5.64
C LEU A 129 4.79 -5.85 -4.83
N LEU A 130 3.47 -5.92 -4.64
CA LEU A 130 2.74 -4.97 -3.79
C LEU A 130 3.25 -4.99 -2.35
N SER A 131 3.68 -6.15 -1.85
CA SER A 131 4.26 -6.25 -0.50
C SER A 131 5.58 -5.50 -0.42
N GLY A 132 6.43 -5.65 -1.43
CA GLY A 132 7.65 -4.86 -1.55
C GLY A 132 7.36 -3.36 -1.56
N VAL A 133 6.38 -2.91 -2.34
CA VAL A 133 5.98 -1.50 -2.40
C VAL A 133 5.40 -1.00 -1.07
N SER A 134 4.57 -1.80 -0.41
CA SER A 134 4.02 -1.47 0.90
C SER A 134 5.12 -1.34 1.96
N LEU A 135 6.10 -2.27 1.94
CA LEU A 135 7.28 -2.19 2.80
C LEU A 135 8.14 -0.96 2.51
N MET A 136 8.34 -0.61 1.23
CA MET A 136 9.03 0.63 0.86
C MET A 136 8.29 1.87 1.35
N ALA A 137 6.95 1.87 1.31
CA ALA A 137 6.15 2.96 1.82
C ALA A 137 6.29 3.10 3.35
N ILE A 138 6.24 2.00 4.10
CA ILE A 138 6.49 2.00 5.54
C ILE A 138 7.95 2.44 5.84
N ALA A 139 8.92 1.97 5.07
CA ALA A 139 10.32 2.40 5.23
C ALA A 139 10.49 3.90 4.98
N SER A 140 9.84 4.45 3.95
CA SER A 140 9.86 5.90 3.68
C SER A 140 9.21 6.71 4.80
N TYR A 141 8.16 6.17 5.43
CA TYR A 141 7.54 6.78 6.61
C TYR A 141 8.51 6.86 7.79
N LEU A 142 9.20 5.75 8.09
CA LEU A 142 10.20 5.72 9.14
C LEU A 142 11.38 6.65 8.83
N TRP A 143 11.81 6.68 7.57
CA TRP A 143 12.88 7.56 7.12
C TRP A 143 12.50 9.06 7.21
N ALA A 144 11.22 9.40 7.06
CA ALA A 144 10.72 10.77 7.25
C ALA A 144 10.62 11.16 8.74
N MET A 145 10.31 10.19 9.60
CA MET A 145 10.22 10.40 11.06
C MET A 145 11.58 10.61 11.73
N ILE A 146 12.62 9.93 11.27
CA ILE A 146 13.96 10.00 11.90
C ILE A 146 14.52 11.43 11.93
N PRO A 147 14.54 12.22 10.83
CA PRO A 147 15.01 13.60 10.88
C PRO A 147 14.18 14.50 11.79
N VAL A 148 12.85 14.30 11.87
CA VAL A 148 11.98 15.05 12.80
C VAL A 148 12.37 14.77 14.25
N LEU A 149 12.67 13.52 14.59
CA LEU A 149 13.15 13.14 15.92
C LEU A 149 14.53 13.72 16.23
N VAL A 150 15.49 13.59 15.31
CA VAL A 150 16.89 13.98 15.55
C VAL A 150 17.11 15.48 15.51
N ASN A 151 16.46 16.20 14.58
CA ASN A 151 16.58 17.65 14.48
C ASN A 151 15.66 18.40 15.46
N HIS A 152 14.67 17.71 16.03
CA HIS A 152 13.66 18.30 16.91
C HIS A 152 12.88 19.45 16.25
N GLU A 153 12.72 19.42 14.92
CA GLU A 153 12.01 20.43 14.15
C GLU A 153 10.66 19.86 13.65
N PRO A 154 9.56 20.64 13.71
CA PRO A 154 8.28 20.20 13.18
C PRO A 154 8.34 20.07 11.65
N SER A 155 7.75 19.00 11.12
CA SER A 155 7.56 18.85 9.67
C SER A 155 6.13 19.22 9.30
N SER A 156 5.99 20.37 8.62
CA SER A 156 4.70 20.86 8.11
C SER A 156 4.10 19.92 7.05
N MET A 157 4.93 19.25 6.25
CA MET A 157 4.45 18.28 5.24
C MET A 157 3.86 17.02 5.88
N LEU A 158 4.33 16.64 7.06
CA LEU A 158 3.90 15.42 7.75
C LEU A 158 2.86 15.71 8.85
N ASN A 159 2.60 16.99 9.16
CA ASN A 159 1.87 17.43 10.35
C ASN A 159 2.39 16.73 11.63
N LEU A 160 3.70 16.56 11.72
CA LEU A 160 4.35 15.91 12.85
C LEU A 160 4.96 16.96 13.78
N VAL A 161 4.56 16.87 15.05
CA VAL A 161 5.17 17.60 16.15
C VAL A 161 6.24 16.68 16.75
N PRO A 162 7.48 17.16 16.92
CA PRO A 162 8.51 16.35 17.55
C PRO A 162 8.12 16.07 19.01
N PRO A 163 8.51 14.91 19.56
CA PRO A 163 8.17 14.56 20.93
C PRO A 163 8.86 15.46 21.94
N ASN A 164 8.37 15.48 23.18
CA ASN A 164 8.92 16.29 24.28
C ASN A 164 10.28 15.79 24.81
N TYR A 165 11.03 15.03 24.03
CA TYR A 165 12.33 14.48 24.40
C TYR A 165 13.32 14.61 23.25
N GLN A 166 14.62 14.74 23.59
CA GLN A 166 15.71 14.75 22.63
C GLN A 166 16.35 13.37 22.51
N VAL A 167 16.77 13.03 21.29
CA VAL A 167 17.45 11.77 20.99
C VAL A 167 18.91 12.00 20.62
N SER A 168 19.76 11.03 20.90
CA SER A 168 21.17 11.06 20.53
C SER A 168 21.33 10.82 19.03
N GLY A 169 21.96 11.77 18.34
CA GLY A 169 22.20 11.68 16.90
C GLY A 169 22.82 12.96 16.35
N LYS A 170 23.54 12.85 15.23
CA LYS A 170 24.01 14.02 14.49
C LYS A 170 22.83 14.61 13.72
N SER A 171 22.61 15.91 13.84
CA SER A 171 21.57 16.61 13.09
C SER A 171 21.69 16.34 11.59
N TYR A 172 20.56 16.02 10.97
CA TYR A 172 20.47 15.84 9.53
C TYR A 172 20.44 17.20 8.83
N PRO A 173 21.15 17.36 7.71
CA PRO A 173 20.98 18.52 6.84
C PRO A 173 19.52 18.75 6.46
N SER A 174 19.10 20.00 6.37
CA SER A 174 17.72 20.39 6.06
C SER A 174 17.20 19.77 4.75
N TRP A 175 18.06 19.63 3.73
CA TRP A 175 17.67 19.00 2.46
C TRP A 175 17.31 17.52 2.61
N ILE A 176 17.90 16.79 3.56
CA ILE A 176 17.55 15.38 3.83
C ILE A 176 16.16 15.32 4.45
N ALA A 177 15.87 16.20 5.42
CA ALA A 177 14.56 16.27 6.06
C ALA A 177 13.43 16.62 5.06
N HIS A 178 13.71 17.52 4.10
CA HIS A 178 12.77 17.84 3.03
C HIS A 178 12.58 16.66 2.07
N LEU A 179 13.68 16.03 1.63
CA LEU A 179 13.63 14.89 0.72
C LEU A 179 12.88 13.70 1.32
N SER A 180 13.11 13.39 2.60
CA SER A 180 12.43 12.29 3.29
C SER A 180 10.94 12.56 3.46
N SER A 181 10.56 13.79 3.81
CA SER A 181 9.15 14.22 3.89
C SER A 181 8.45 14.12 2.53
N PHE A 182 9.12 14.55 1.45
CA PHE A 182 8.59 14.43 0.09
C PHE A 182 8.45 12.97 -0.35
N ALA A 183 9.44 12.13 -0.07
CA ALA A 183 9.39 10.69 -0.37
C ALA A 183 8.20 10.01 0.34
N HIS A 184 7.98 10.33 1.62
CA HIS A 184 6.81 9.86 2.36
C HIS A 184 5.50 10.32 1.70
N PHE A 185 5.40 11.59 1.30
CA PHE A 185 4.19 12.12 0.68
C PHE A 185 3.83 11.33 -0.59
N LEU A 186 4.82 11.09 -1.46
CA LEU A 186 4.65 10.23 -2.63
C LEU A 186 4.22 8.81 -2.25
N ALA A 187 4.87 8.25 -1.23
CA ALA A 187 4.64 6.87 -0.81
C ALA A 187 3.27 6.60 -0.17
N ILE A 188 2.64 7.61 0.44
CA ILE A 188 1.30 7.47 1.01
C ILE A 188 0.20 7.87 0.04
N LEU A 189 0.40 8.91 -0.78
CA LEU A 189 -0.69 9.48 -1.57
C LEU A 189 -0.71 9.04 -3.02
N ILE A 190 0.46 8.75 -3.62
CA ILE A 190 0.54 8.45 -5.05
C ILE A 190 0.75 6.96 -5.26
N ILE A 191 1.76 6.40 -4.58
CA ILE A 191 2.20 5.02 -4.78
C ILE A 191 1.07 4.00 -4.50
N PRO A 192 0.27 4.08 -3.43
CA PRO A 192 -0.74 3.06 -3.13
C PRO A 192 -1.86 2.99 -4.18
N PHE A 193 -2.11 4.10 -4.89
CA PHE A 193 -3.13 4.17 -5.94
C PHE A 193 -2.57 3.81 -7.32
N MET A 194 -1.34 4.24 -7.63
CA MET A 194 -0.72 3.95 -8.94
C MET A 194 -0.13 2.54 -9.02
N SER A 195 0.51 2.06 -7.94
CA SER A 195 1.16 0.75 -7.91
C SER A 195 0.27 -0.42 -8.30
N PRO A 196 -1.00 -0.56 -7.84
CA PRO A 196 -1.84 -1.68 -8.27
C PRO A 196 -2.12 -1.67 -9.77
N VAL A 197 -2.28 -0.49 -10.38
CA VAL A 197 -2.50 -0.35 -11.83
C VAL A 197 -1.24 -0.69 -12.60
N LEU A 198 -0.09 -0.14 -12.19
CA LEU A 198 1.21 -0.40 -12.82
C LEU A 198 1.60 -1.87 -12.72
N MET A 199 1.40 -2.49 -11.56
CA MET A 199 1.66 -3.92 -11.36
C MET A 199 0.72 -4.78 -12.18
N TRP A 200 -0.56 -4.41 -12.25
CA TRP A 200 -1.52 -5.09 -13.12
C TRP A 200 -1.08 -5.04 -14.59
N ILE A 201 -0.65 -3.87 -15.08
CA ILE A 201 -0.10 -3.71 -16.43
C ILE A 201 1.12 -4.62 -16.64
N ALA A 202 2.05 -4.64 -15.68
CA ALA A 202 3.27 -5.43 -15.76
C ALA A 202 2.97 -6.95 -15.81
N VAL A 203 2.03 -7.45 -15.00
CA VAL A 203 1.70 -8.88 -14.95
C VAL A 203 0.64 -9.31 -16.00
N SER A 204 -0.06 -8.36 -16.62
CA SER A 204 -1.13 -8.60 -17.60
C SER A 204 -1.00 -7.80 -18.90
N PRO A 205 0.15 -7.83 -19.60
CA PRO A 205 0.36 -7.01 -20.81
C PRO A 205 -0.64 -7.33 -21.94
N GLY A 206 -1.08 -8.59 -22.03
CA GLY A 206 -2.09 -9.00 -23.00
C GLY A 206 -3.49 -8.39 -22.74
N ALA A 207 -3.83 -8.12 -21.48
CA ALA A 207 -5.10 -7.45 -21.15
C ALA A 207 -5.05 -5.98 -21.57
N LEU A 208 -3.93 -5.30 -21.35
CA LEU A 208 -3.71 -3.92 -21.80
C LEU A 208 -3.82 -3.81 -23.33
N LYS A 209 -3.16 -4.70 -24.08
CA LYS A 209 -3.22 -4.71 -25.55
C LYS A 209 -4.67 -4.82 -26.05
N ARG A 210 -5.48 -5.68 -25.45
CA ARG A 210 -6.90 -5.83 -25.81
C ARG A 210 -7.71 -4.57 -25.47
N LEU A 211 -7.43 -3.96 -24.32
CA LEU A 211 -8.10 -2.74 -23.89
C LEU A 211 -7.80 -1.58 -24.84
N MET A 212 -6.53 -1.41 -25.26
CA MET A 212 -6.13 -0.41 -26.25
C MET A 212 -6.79 -0.63 -27.62
N VAL A 213 -6.86 -1.88 -28.10
CA VAL A 213 -7.54 -2.22 -29.37
C VAL A 213 -9.04 -1.89 -29.29
N SER A 214 -9.69 -2.24 -28.17
CA SER A 214 -11.11 -1.95 -27.94
C SER A 214 -11.38 -0.44 -27.92
N LEU A 215 -10.53 0.34 -27.23
CA LEU A 215 -10.64 1.80 -27.19
C LEU A 215 -10.44 2.43 -28.58
N ARG A 216 -9.45 1.96 -29.35
CA ARG A 216 -9.22 2.42 -30.72
C ARG A 216 -10.43 2.18 -31.62
N HIS A 217 -11.04 0.98 -31.54
CA HIS A 217 -12.24 0.68 -32.30
C HIS A 217 -13.46 1.50 -31.87
N LYS A 218 -13.60 1.85 -30.59
CA LYS A 218 -14.66 2.76 -30.15
C LYS A 218 -14.45 4.19 -30.64
N ALA A 219 -13.21 4.71 -30.58
CA ALA A 219 -12.90 6.05 -31.05
C ALA A 219 -13.25 6.25 -32.54
N LEU A 220 -12.92 5.25 -33.38
CA LEU A 220 -13.21 5.26 -34.81
C LEU A 220 -14.70 5.12 -35.18
N ARG A 221 -15.58 4.78 -34.24
CA ARG A 221 -17.04 4.73 -34.48
C ARG A 221 -17.77 6.02 -34.11
N VAL A 222 -17.11 6.93 -33.41
CA VAL A 222 -17.69 8.19 -32.92
C VAL A 222 -17.36 9.36 -33.86
N THR A 223 -16.33 9.20 -34.69
CA THR A 223 -15.98 10.08 -35.83
C THR A 223 -16.67 9.62 -37.09
#